data_AF-A0A363THK2-F1
#
_entry.id   AF-A0A363THK2-F1
#
_cell.length_a   1.000
_cell.length_b   1.000
_cell.length_c   1.000
_cell.angle_alpha   90.00
_cell.angle_beta   90.00
_cell.angle_gamma   90.00
#
_symmetry.space_group_name_H-M   'P 1'
#
loop_
_entity.id
_entity.type
_entity.pdbx_description
1 polymer ?
#
loop_
_entity_poly.entity_id
_entity_poly.type
_entity_poly.pdbx_seq_one_letter_code
_entity_poly.pdbx_strand_id
1 'polypeptide(L)'
;MNRGVPEPDGSGARPGRFARVLARVRAGLRLYLAVALGSVIGGTLRWLASEALLHGLGPGFPWGTLFVNVTGSFAIGFYAAATGPDGRLFPGPAQRQFVMAGICGGYTTFSIFSLETIRLLEAGALRIAALNVAVSVTLWLVAVWAGFALATRLNRLRR
;
A
#
# COMPACT_ATOMS: atom_id res chain seq x y z
N MET A 1 -10.98 50.62 38.10
CA MET A 1 -11.39 49.30 38.66
C MET A 1 -11.02 48.23 37.63
N ASN A 2 -9.79 47.73 37.72
CA ASN A 2 -9.26 46.72 36.81
C ASN A 2 -9.63 45.33 37.35
N ARG A 3 -10.62 44.64 36.74
CA ARG A 3 -10.96 43.27 37.12
C ARG A 3 -9.91 42.35 36.49
N GLY A 4 -9.08 41.73 37.34
CA GLY A 4 -8.08 40.76 36.93
C GLY A 4 -8.72 39.63 36.12
N VAL A 5 -8.21 39.45 34.90
CA VAL A 5 -8.45 38.24 34.12
C VAL A 5 -7.81 37.08 34.88
N PRO A 6 -8.53 35.98 35.19
CA PRO A 6 -7.92 34.81 35.80
C PRO A 6 -6.89 34.22 34.83
N GLU A 7 -5.64 34.03 35.29
CA GLU A 7 -4.67 33.25 34.54
C GLU A 7 -5.21 31.82 34.33
N PRO A 8 -5.06 31.24 33.13
CA PRO A 8 -5.42 29.85 32.91
C PRO A 8 -4.53 28.97 33.79
N ASP A 9 -5.14 28.10 34.60
CA ASP A 9 -4.39 27.21 35.47
C ASP A 9 -3.38 26.37 34.68
N GLY A 10 -2.17 26.28 35.23
CA GLY A 10 -1.05 25.54 34.66
C GLY A 10 -1.10 24.03 34.92
N SER A 11 -2.28 23.39 35.00
CA SER A 11 -2.40 21.95 35.33
C SER A 11 -2.17 21.00 34.14
N GLY A 12 -1.52 21.47 33.07
CA GLY A 12 -1.03 20.63 31.97
C GLY A 12 0.18 19.77 32.39
N ALA A 13 0.02 18.88 33.37
CA ALA A 13 1.09 17.99 33.83
C ALA A 13 1.61 17.16 32.65
N ARG A 14 2.83 17.46 32.19
CA ARG A 14 3.46 16.74 31.09
C ARG A 14 3.55 15.26 31.45
N PRO A 15 3.08 14.33 30.59
CA PRO A 15 3.09 12.91 30.91
C PRO A 15 4.51 12.44 31.27
N GLY A 16 4.63 11.71 32.37
CA GLY A 16 5.90 11.20 32.87
C GLY A 16 6.66 10.40 31.81
N ARG A 17 8.00 10.36 31.91
CA ARG A 17 8.88 9.68 30.95
C ARG A 17 8.43 8.24 30.65
N PHE A 18 8.01 7.52 31.69
CA PHE A 18 7.48 6.15 31.58
C PHE A 18 6.17 6.07 30.77
N ALA A 19 5.20 6.95 31.03
CA ALA A 19 3.94 7.00 30.30
C ALA A 19 4.16 7.26 28.79
N ARG A 20 5.12 8.13 28.44
CA ARG A 20 5.50 8.39 27.04
C ARG A 20 6.13 7.17 26.37
N VAL A 21 6.95 6.39 27.08
CA VAL A 21 7.53 5.14 26.57
C VAL A 21 6.42 4.11 26.29
N LEU A 22 5.51 3.87 27.24
CA LEU A 22 4.41 2.94 27.05
C LEU A 22 3.49 3.34 25.89
N ALA A 23 3.19 4.64 25.75
CA ALA A 23 2.40 5.13 24.64
C ALA A 23 3.07 4.85 23.27
N ARG A 24 4.40 5.06 23.18
CA ARG A 24 5.17 4.74 21.96
C ARG A 24 5.18 3.24 21.66
N VAL A 25 5.38 2.40 22.66
CA VAL A 25 5.34 0.93 22.50
C VAL A 25 3.96 0.47 22.00
N ARG A 26 2.88 0.97 22.62
CA ARG A 26 1.49 0.66 22.20
C ARG A 26 1.22 1.12 20.77
N ALA A 27 1.69 2.31 20.39
CA ALA A 27 1.55 2.82 19.03
C ALA A 27 2.32 1.96 18.00
N GLY A 28 3.55 1.56 18.34
CA GLY A 28 4.36 0.66 17.51
C GLY A 28 3.72 -0.71 17.34
N LEU A 29 3.23 -1.32 18.43
CA LEU A 29 2.53 -2.60 18.37
C LEU A 29 1.29 -2.53 17.48
N ARG A 30 0.47 -1.47 17.61
CA ARG A 30 -0.69 -1.26 16.73
C ARG A 30 -0.29 -1.15 15.27
N LEU A 31 0.82 -0.49 14.96
CA LEU A 31 1.33 -0.36 13.61
C LEU A 31 1.75 -1.72 13.04
N TYR A 32 2.52 -2.51 13.79
CA TYR A 32 2.99 -3.81 13.33
C TYR A 32 1.84 -4.80 13.12
N LEU A 33 0.87 -4.84 14.03
CA LEU A 33 -0.32 -5.68 13.87
C LEU A 33 -1.14 -5.26 12.65
N ALA A 34 -1.29 -3.95 12.43
CA ALA A 34 -1.98 -3.43 11.26
C ALA A 34 -1.28 -3.85 9.95
N VAL A 35 0.04 -3.69 9.86
CA VAL A 35 0.79 -4.14 8.68
C VAL A 35 0.68 -5.66 8.51
N ALA A 36 0.90 -6.44 9.56
CA ALA A 36 0.84 -7.90 9.52
C ALA A 36 -0.53 -8.42 9.04
N LEU A 37 -1.62 -7.92 9.61
CA LEU A 37 -2.98 -8.30 9.20
C LEU A 37 -3.26 -7.92 7.74
N GLY A 38 -2.88 -6.72 7.33
CA GLY A 38 -3.02 -6.30 5.93
C GLY A 38 -2.20 -7.19 5.00
N SER A 39 -0.97 -7.55 5.38
CA SER A 39 -0.08 -8.40 4.57
C SER A 39 -0.61 -9.82 4.42
N VAL A 40 -1.22 -10.40 5.46
CA VAL A 40 -1.91 -11.69 5.36
C VAL A 40 -3.03 -11.61 4.33
N ILE A 41 -3.90 -10.60 4.44
CA ILE A 41 -5.00 -10.41 3.49
C ILE A 41 -4.47 -10.23 2.05
N GLY A 42 -3.50 -9.34 1.86
CA GLY A 42 -2.91 -9.07 0.56
C GLY A 42 -2.24 -10.31 -0.04
N GLY A 43 -1.43 -11.02 0.75
CA GLY A 43 -0.75 -12.24 0.34
C GLY A 43 -1.71 -13.36 -0.05
N THR A 44 -2.80 -13.55 0.70
CA THR A 44 -3.84 -14.52 0.37
C THR A 44 -4.58 -14.15 -0.91
N LEU A 45 -4.97 -12.89 -1.08
CA LEU A 45 -5.63 -12.41 -2.31
C LEU A 45 -4.74 -12.56 -3.53
N ARG A 46 -3.43 -12.31 -3.38
CA ARG A 46 -2.45 -12.53 -4.44
C ARG A 46 -2.41 -13.99 -4.84
N TRP A 47 -2.31 -14.89 -3.86
CA TRP A 47 -2.26 -16.32 -4.11
C TRP A 47 -3.50 -16.80 -4.87
N LEU A 48 -4.70 -16.42 -4.41
CA LEU A 48 -5.96 -16.76 -5.07
C LEU A 48 -6.06 -16.20 -6.49
N ALA A 49 -5.66 -14.93 -6.70
CA ALA A 49 -5.68 -14.31 -8.02
C ALA A 49 -4.69 -14.99 -8.98
N SER A 50 -3.49 -15.31 -8.51
CA SER A 50 -2.48 -16.03 -9.28
C SER A 50 -2.96 -17.42 -9.69
N GLU A 51 -3.58 -18.17 -8.77
CA GLU A 51 -4.14 -19.49 -9.05
C GLU A 51 -5.30 -19.41 -10.06
N ALA A 52 -6.26 -18.51 -9.85
CA ALA A 52 -7.40 -18.33 -10.74
C ALA A 52 -6.97 -17.98 -12.17
N LEU A 53 -5.99 -17.07 -12.32
CA LEU A 53 -5.49 -16.67 -13.64
C LEU A 53 -4.64 -17.76 -14.30
N LEU A 54 -3.92 -18.57 -13.52
CA LEU A 54 -3.22 -19.74 -14.05
C LEU A 54 -4.22 -20.76 -14.64
N HIS A 55 -5.32 -21.04 -13.94
CA HIS A 55 -6.37 -21.94 -14.44
C HIS A 55 -7.13 -21.37 -15.65
N GLY A 56 -7.38 -20.06 -15.68
CA GLY A 56 -8.15 -19.41 -16.74
C GLY A 56 -7.37 -19.11 -18.02
N LEU A 57 -6.11 -18.72 -17.91
CA LEU A 57 -5.28 -18.24 -19.04
C LEU A 57 -4.08 -19.14 -19.36
N GLY A 58 -3.82 -20.15 -18.52
CA GLY A 58 -2.73 -21.09 -18.68
C GLY A 58 -1.35 -20.54 -18.28
N PRO A 59 -0.30 -21.38 -18.37
CA PRO A 59 1.04 -21.07 -17.86
C PRO A 59 1.93 -20.28 -18.85
N GLY A 60 1.43 -19.90 -20.03
CA GLY A 60 2.25 -19.32 -21.11
C GLY A 60 2.79 -17.91 -20.83
N PHE A 61 2.21 -17.21 -19.86
CA PHE A 61 2.64 -15.88 -19.42
C PHE A 61 2.27 -15.70 -17.93
N PRO A 62 3.05 -14.96 -17.12
CA PRO A 62 2.77 -14.74 -15.70
C PRO A 62 1.61 -13.75 -15.46
N TRP A 63 0.41 -14.12 -15.93
CA TRP A 63 -0.79 -13.29 -15.86
C TRP A 63 -1.18 -12.91 -14.43
N GLY A 64 -1.02 -13.86 -13.49
CA GLY A 64 -1.26 -13.63 -12.07
C GLY A 64 -0.44 -12.47 -11.53
N THR A 65 0.88 -12.52 -11.74
CA THR A 65 1.83 -11.49 -11.29
C THR A 65 1.58 -10.16 -11.97
N LEU A 66 1.32 -10.15 -13.29
CA LEU A 66 0.97 -8.93 -14.00
C LEU A 66 -0.28 -8.27 -13.39
N PHE A 67 -1.35 -9.05 -13.21
CA PHE A 67 -2.64 -8.58 -12.73
C PHE A 67 -2.54 -7.97 -11.33
N VAL A 68 -2.02 -8.72 -10.35
CA VAL A 68 -1.95 -8.27 -8.95
C VAL A 68 -1.10 -7.01 -8.78
N ASN A 69 -0.03 -6.89 -9.57
CA ASN A 69 0.80 -5.69 -9.54
C ASN A 69 0.16 -4.50 -10.24
N VAL A 70 -0.59 -4.69 -11.34
CA VAL A 70 -1.35 -3.59 -11.96
C VAL A 70 -2.41 -3.05 -11.00
N THR A 71 -3.28 -3.93 -10.48
CA THR A 71 -4.39 -3.52 -9.62
C THR A 71 -3.90 -3.01 -8.26
N GLY A 72 -2.86 -3.63 -7.70
CA GLY A 72 -2.22 -3.18 -6.46
C GLY A 72 -1.50 -1.84 -6.60
N SER A 73 -0.80 -1.62 -7.72
CA SER A 73 -0.15 -0.33 -8.02
C SER A 73 -1.17 0.79 -8.17
N PHE A 74 -2.28 0.53 -8.87
CA PHE A 74 -3.40 1.47 -8.94
C PHE A 74 -3.96 1.78 -7.55
N ALA A 75 -4.25 0.75 -6.75
CA ALA A 75 -4.85 0.90 -5.42
C ALA A 75 -3.96 1.71 -4.47
N ILE A 76 -2.64 1.43 -4.42
CA ILE A 76 -1.72 2.16 -3.56
C ILE A 76 -1.54 3.61 -4.01
N GLY A 77 -1.50 3.87 -5.33
CA GLY A 77 -1.45 5.23 -5.88
C GLY A 77 -2.68 6.05 -5.52
N PHE A 78 -3.87 5.45 -5.71
CA PHE A 78 -5.14 6.06 -5.33
C PHE A 78 -5.20 6.36 -3.84
N TYR A 79 -4.89 5.38 -2.99
CA TYR A 79 -4.97 5.53 -1.55
C TYR A 79 -3.94 6.54 -1.02
N ALA A 80 -2.74 6.58 -1.60
CA ALA A 80 -1.70 7.54 -1.24
C ALA A 80 -2.16 9.00 -1.48
N ALA A 81 -2.77 9.28 -2.63
CA ALA A 81 -3.31 10.61 -2.94
C ALA A 81 -4.58 10.94 -2.13
N ALA A 82 -5.46 9.96 -1.91
CA ALA A 82 -6.69 10.16 -1.14
C ALA A 82 -6.42 10.48 0.35
N THR A 83 -5.30 9.97 0.89
CA THR A 83 -4.89 10.10 2.30
C THR A 83 -3.67 10.99 2.51
N GLY A 84 -3.18 11.65 1.45
CA GLY A 84 -2.06 12.59 1.53
C GLY A 84 -2.44 13.91 2.19
N PRO A 85 -1.50 14.88 2.27
CA PRO A 85 -1.76 16.20 2.88
C PRO A 85 -2.93 16.95 2.25
N ASP A 86 -3.06 16.89 0.92
CA ASP A 86 -4.18 17.45 0.16
C ASP A 86 -5.37 16.46 0.01
N GLY A 87 -5.27 15.34 0.72
CA GLY A 87 -6.26 14.28 0.77
C GLY A 87 -7.49 14.67 1.56
N ARG A 88 -8.55 13.87 1.38
CA ARG A 88 -9.83 14.04 2.10
C ARG A 88 -10.05 13.01 3.17
N LEU A 89 -9.28 11.93 3.12
CA LEU A 89 -9.31 10.86 4.09
C LEU A 89 -8.17 11.09 5.07
N PHE A 90 -8.48 11.06 6.37
CA PHE A 90 -7.51 11.30 7.44
C PHE A 90 -7.33 10.05 8.30
N PRO A 91 -6.82 8.93 7.74
CA PRO A 91 -6.59 7.73 8.51
C PRO A 91 -5.47 7.96 9.53
N GLY A 92 -5.57 7.31 10.69
CA GLY A 92 -4.46 7.24 11.62
C GLY A 92 -3.26 6.48 11.02
N PRO A 93 -2.04 6.62 11.57
CA PRO A 93 -0.83 6.01 11.02
C PRO A 93 -0.95 4.48 10.80
N ALA A 94 -1.54 3.76 11.76
CA ALA A 94 -1.74 2.32 11.66
C ALA A 94 -2.72 1.94 10.54
N GLN A 95 -3.83 2.67 10.40
CA GLN A 95 -4.80 2.43 9.33
C GLN A 95 -4.21 2.71 7.95
N ARG A 96 -3.41 3.78 7.83
CA ARG A 96 -2.75 4.11 6.57
C ARG A 96 -1.79 2.99 6.16
N GLN A 97 -1.02 2.46 7.11
CA GLN A 97 -0.06 1.38 6.83
C GLN A 97 -0.70 0.00 6.71
N PHE A 98 -1.86 -0.25 7.33
CA PHE A 98 -2.67 -1.45 7.06
C PHE A 98 -2.94 -1.60 5.56
N VAL A 99 -3.30 -0.51 4.87
CA VAL A 99 -3.58 -0.54 3.43
C VAL A 99 -2.29 -0.51 2.61
N MET A 100 -1.39 0.44 2.87
CA MET A 100 -0.21 0.66 2.03
C MET A 100 0.85 -0.44 2.18
N ALA A 101 1.41 -0.60 3.38
CA ALA A 101 2.44 -1.60 3.63
C ALA A 101 1.84 -3.00 3.84
N GLY A 102 0.66 -3.08 4.43
CA GLY A 102 -0.05 -4.33 4.68
C GLY A 102 -0.64 -4.91 3.38
N ILE A 103 -1.85 -4.50 3.02
CA ILE A 103 -2.61 -5.06 1.89
C ILE A 103 -1.83 -4.92 0.59
N CYS A 104 -1.48 -3.70 0.18
CA CYS A 104 -0.82 -3.49 -1.11
C CYS A 104 0.59 -4.12 -1.12
N GLY A 105 1.33 -4.03 -0.02
CA GLY A 105 2.65 -4.65 0.11
C GLY A 105 2.63 -6.18 0.07
N GLY A 106 1.61 -6.84 0.65
CA GLY A 106 1.46 -8.29 0.58
C GLY A 106 0.84 -8.78 -0.75
N TYR A 107 0.00 -7.95 -1.35
CA TYR A 107 -0.73 -8.25 -2.59
C TYR A 107 0.14 -8.12 -3.85
N THR A 108 1.04 -7.15 -3.86
CA THR A 108 2.00 -6.95 -4.96
C THR A 108 3.29 -7.74 -4.72
N THR A 109 4.03 -8.04 -5.77
CA THR A 109 5.30 -8.76 -5.66
C THR A 109 6.25 -8.47 -6.82
N PHE A 110 7.45 -8.01 -6.48
CA PHE A 110 8.55 -7.91 -7.44
C PHE A 110 9.45 -9.16 -7.44
N SER A 111 9.53 -9.85 -6.30
CA SER A 111 10.37 -11.05 -6.15
C SER A 111 9.86 -12.22 -6.98
N ILE A 112 8.55 -12.46 -7.02
CA ILE A 112 7.96 -13.51 -7.86
C ILE A 112 8.12 -13.16 -9.34
N PHE A 113 7.87 -11.91 -9.73
CA PHE A 113 8.13 -11.42 -11.09
C PHE A 113 9.59 -11.68 -11.54
N SER A 114 10.56 -11.42 -10.66
CA SER A 114 11.98 -11.64 -10.94
C SER A 114 12.27 -13.13 -11.17
N LEU A 115 11.73 -13.99 -10.31
CA LEU A 115 11.89 -15.45 -10.42
C LEU A 115 11.23 -16.00 -11.69
N GLU A 116 10.02 -15.56 -12.02
CA GLU A 116 9.31 -15.95 -13.24
C GLU A 116 10.08 -15.51 -14.49
N THR A 117 10.68 -14.32 -14.47
CA THR A 117 11.51 -13.83 -15.57
C THR A 117 12.75 -14.71 -15.78
N ILE A 118 13.45 -15.07 -14.71
CA ILE A 118 14.60 -15.99 -14.80
C ILE A 118 14.17 -17.37 -15.33
N ARG A 119 13.05 -17.91 -14.86
CA ARG A 119 12.52 -19.20 -15.33
C ARG A 119 12.17 -19.17 -16.83
N LEU A 120 11.61 -18.07 -17.32
CA LEU A 120 11.35 -17.89 -18.75
C LEU A 120 12.65 -17.85 -19.57
N LEU A 121 13.71 -17.23 -19.05
CA LEU A 121 15.02 -17.22 -19.69
C LEU A 121 15.66 -18.61 -19.70
N GLU A 122 15.62 -19.34 -18.58
CA GLU A 122 16.12 -20.72 -18.47
C GLU A 122 15.38 -21.67 -19.42
N ALA A 123 14.08 -21.46 -19.63
CA ALA A 123 13.27 -22.20 -20.60
C ALA A 123 13.54 -21.81 -22.07
N GLY A 124 14.48 -20.91 -22.35
CA GLY A 124 14.76 -20.41 -23.71
C GLY A 124 13.69 -19.47 -24.28
N ALA A 125 12.70 -19.08 -23.49
CA ALA A 125 11.57 -18.24 -23.89
C ALA A 125 11.92 -16.74 -23.85
N LEU A 126 13.04 -16.35 -24.49
CA LEU A 126 13.61 -15.00 -24.44
C LEU A 126 12.60 -13.90 -24.82
N ARG A 127 11.79 -14.14 -25.86
CA ARG A 127 10.75 -13.20 -26.30
C ARG A 127 9.70 -12.94 -25.22
N ILE A 128 9.28 -14.00 -24.51
CA ILE A 128 8.28 -13.90 -23.45
C ILE A 128 8.87 -13.26 -22.20
N ALA A 129 10.11 -13.58 -21.84
CA ALA A 129 10.83 -12.92 -20.75
C ALA A 129 10.96 -11.40 -20.98
N ALA A 130 11.38 -10.99 -22.19
CA ALA A 130 11.49 -9.59 -22.56
C ALA A 130 10.13 -8.87 -22.53
N LEU A 131 9.09 -9.52 -23.06
CA LEU A 131 7.73 -9.00 -23.00
C LEU A 131 7.24 -8.86 -21.56
N ASN A 132 7.48 -9.86 -20.71
CA ASN A 132 7.11 -9.83 -19.30
C ASN A 132 7.70 -8.60 -18.61
N VAL A 133 8.99 -8.33 -18.79
CA VAL A 133 9.64 -7.16 -18.19
C VAL A 133 9.06 -5.85 -18.71
N ALA A 134 9.01 -5.68 -20.04
CA ALA A 134 8.60 -4.42 -20.66
C ALA A 134 7.14 -4.09 -20.34
N VAL A 135 6.23 -5.05 -20.50
CA VAL A 135 4.79 -4.85 -20.27
C VAL A 135 4.51 -4.64 -18.79
N SER A 136 5.09 -5.47 -17.91
CA SER A 136 4.85 -5.40 -16.47
C SER A 136 5.26 -4.04 -15.90
N VAL A 137 6.52 -3.63 -16.09
CA VAL A 137 7.02 -2.38 -15.52
C VAL A 137 6.22 -1.18 -16.05
N THR A 138 5.94 -1.16 -17.35
CA THR A 138 5.16 -0.09 -17.98
C THR A 138 3.76 0.00 -17.38
N LEU A 139 3.02 -1.13 -17.34
CA LEU A 139 1.64 -1.12 -16.85
C LEU A 139 1.55 -0.81 -15.36
N TRP A 140 2.49 -1.26 -14.54
CA TRP A 140 2.48 -0.97 -13.09
C TRP A 140 2.73 0.52 -12.81
N LEU A 141 3.68 1.13 -13.54
CA LEU A 141 3.95 2.58 -13.43
C LEU A 141 2.77 3.42 -13.93
N VAL A 142 2.16 3.03 -15.06
CA VAL A 142 0.94 3.70 -15.57
C VAL A 142 -0.21 3.53 -14.57
N ALA A 143 -0.37 2.36 -13.97
CA ALA A 143 -1.43 2.08 -13.02
C ALA A 143 -1.31 2.92 -11.73
N VAL A 144 -0.13 3.00 -11.11
CA VAL A 144 0.06 3.84 -9.92
C VAL A 144 -0.15 5.32 -10.22
N TRP A 145 0.33 5.80 -11.37
CA TRP A 145 0.09 7.16 -11.82
C TRP A 145 -1.41 7.42 -12.02
N ALA A 146 -2.12 6.52 -12.70
CA ALA A 146 -3.55 6.66 -12.96
C ALA A 146 -4.37 6.67 -11.64
N GLY A 147 -4.06 5.79 -10.70
CA GLY A 147 -4.69 5.77 -9.38
C GLY A 147 -4.47 7.08 -8.62
N PHE A 148 -3.22 7.56 -8.60
CA PHE A 148 -2.86 8.82 -7.95
C PHE A 148 -3.57 10.02 -8.58
N ALA A 149 -3.56 10.11 -9.92
CA ALA A 149 -4.20 11.18 -10.66
C ALA A 149 -5.71 11.22 -10.44
N LEU A 150 -6.36 10.05 -10.44
CA LEU A 150 -7.80 9.93 -10.19
C LEU A 150 -8.18 10.45 -8.79
N ALA A 151 -7.50 9.96 -7.74
CA ALA A 151 -7.75 10.40 -6.37
C ALA A 151 -7.49 11.90 -6.20
N THR A 152 -6.43 12.42 -6.80
CA THR A 152 -6.12 13.87 -6.78
C THR A 152 -7.24 14.69 -7.43
N ARG A 153 -7.76 14.24 -8.58
CA ARG A 153 -8.89 14.91 -9.26
C ARG A 153 -10.15 14.90 -8.40
N LEU A 154 -10.48 13.76 -7.79
CA LEU A 154 -11.64 13.63 -6.89
C LEU A 154 -11.52 14.52 -5.65
N ASN A 155 -10.31 14.71 -5.13
CA ASN A 155 -10.06 15.61 -4.00
C ASN A 155 -10.34 17.08 -4.35
N ARG A 156 -10.09 17.49 -5.59
CA ARG A 156 -10.30 18.87 -6.08
C ARG A 156 -11.77 19.18 -6.40
N LEU A 157 -12.51 18.23 -6.99
CA LEU A 157 -13.89 18.44 -7.48
C LEU A 157 -14.93 18.72 -6.39
N ARG A 158 -14.61 18.45 -5.13
CA ARG A 158 -15.58 18.55 -4.02
C ARG A 158 -15.19 19.65 -3.01
N ARG A 159 -14.25 20.53 -3.35
CA ARG A 159 -14.03 21.79 -2.64
C ARG A 159 -15.07 22.80 -3.08
#